data_AF-A0A5N7B4M3-F1
#
_entry.id   AF-A0A5N7B4M3-F1
#
_cell.length_a   1.000
_cell.length_b   1.000
_cell.length_c   1.000
_cell.angle_alpha   90.00
_cell.angle_beta   90.00
_cell.angle_gamma   90.00
#
_symmetry.space_group_name_H-M   'P 1'
#
loop_
_entity.id
_entity.type
_entity.pdbx_description
1 polymer ?
#
loop_
_entity_poly.entity_id
_entity_poly.type
_entity_poly.pdbx_seq_one_letter_code
_entity_poly.pdbx_strand_id
1 'polypeptide(L)'
;MQLNHFLLAALTLCGSALGSPTSIKKADEKAGYLSVYWNTNDESVYFALSDNSDPLGFTAINGGKAVVSPTLGTKAVRDTSIIAGQGDNAGKYWIIGTDLNIGETTWDAAVRTGSRAIYVWESTDLVNWSENTLVTVEDSTAGNVWAPDAIWDPEQEQYFVHWASKFYAADDTDHTGDAVTGNVLRYAYTSDFKTFSKPQDYIVGVTDVIDLCILQLDSNTLLRSYVNSSSSDGLPVEISTNGLLGDWSVLGNVPDSKSYEAPYFFKDNAGGGKGYMMADLVGSSPGLSGWTSNDIGSGVFSKDTSHDLTFMRHDSVLAVTQSQYDALKAM
;
A
#
# COMPACT_ATOMS: atom_id res chain seq x y z
N MET A 1 58.43 72.52 14.90
CA MET A 1 58.28 71.25 15.65
C MET A 1 56.81 70.87 15.60
N GLN A 2 56.41 70.16 14.54
CA GLN A 2 55.03 69.81 14.22
C GLN A 2 54.77 68.36 14.60
N LEU A 3 53.66 68.07 15.28
CA LEU A 3 53.07 66.73 15.36
C LEU A 3 51.76 66.73 14.57
N ASN A 4 51.72 65.96 13.49
CA ASN A 4 50.48 65.61 12.77
C ASN A 4 49.95 64.28 13.32
N HIS A 5 48.68 64.27 13.74
CA HIS A 5 47.92 63.05 14.01
C HIS A 5 47.27 62.59 12.71
N PHE A 6 47.52 61.35 12.29
CA PHE A 6 46.76 60.67 11.24
C PHE A 6 45.81 59.65 11.88
N LEU A 7 44.51 59.86 11.69
CA LEU A 7 43.45 58.88 11.91
C LEU A 7 43.47 57.88 10.75
N LEU A 8 43.50 56.58 11.03
CA LEU A 8 43.23 55.52 10.06
C LEU A 8 41.92 54.83 10.45
N ALA A 9 40.87 55.03 9.65
CA ALA A 9 39.63 54.29 9.76
C ALA A 9 39.75 52.99 8.94
N ALA A 10 39.54 51.84 9.57
CA ALA A 10 39.50 50.54 8.90
C ALA A 10 38.10 50.32 8.30
N LEU A 11 38.04 50.14 6.98
CA LEU A 11 36.84 49.82 6.22
C LEU A 11 36.65 48.29 6.22
N THR A 12 35.66 47.79 6.93
CA THR A 12 35.29 46.36 6.92
C THR A 12 34.47 46.06 5.65
N LEU A 13 35.00 45.22 4.78
CA LEU A 13 34.34 44.76 3.56
C LEU A 13 33.32 43.66 3.92
N CYS A 14 32.03 43.94 3.84
CA CYS A 14 30.98 42.91 3.90
C CYS A 14 30.98 42.11 2.60
N GLY A 15 31.45 40.85 2.64
CA GLY A 15 31.24 39.89 1.58
C GLY A 15 29.85 39.27 1.70
N SER A 16 28.93 39.63 0.81
CA SER A 16 27.65 38.96 0.63
C SER A 16 27.87 37.62 -0.07
N ALA A 17 27.80 36.53 0.69
CA ALA A 17 27.68 35.19 0.12
C ALA A 17 26.28 35.06 -0.50
N LEU A 18 26.20 35.17 -1.83
CA LEU A 18 25.02 34.79 -2.61
C LEU A 18 24.88 33.26 -2.52
N GLY A 19 24.03 32.79 -1.62
CA GLY A 19 23.58 31.40 -1.63
C GLY A 19 22.89 31.11 -2.96
N SER A 20 23.40 30.12 -3.69
CA SER A 20 22.70 29.59 -4.86
C SER A 20 21.33 29.05 -4.40
N PRO A 21 20.23 29.37 -5.09
CA PRO A 21 18.95 28.78 -4.76
C PRO A 21 19.06 27.27 -4.97
N THR A 22 18.95 26.51 -3.89
CA THR A 22 18.74 25.06 -3.94
C THR A 22 17.52 24.85 -4.83
N SER A 23 17.70 24.19 -5.96
CA SER A 23 16.59 23.71 -6.78
C SER A 23 15.76 22.80 -5.88
N ILE A 24 14.60 23.30 -5.44
CA ILE A 24 13.52 22.44 -5.02
C ILE A 24 13.22 21.62 -6.28
N LYS A 25 13.57 20.33 -6.29
CA LYS A 25 13.12 19.42 -7.33
C LYS A 25 11.60 19.57 -7.36
N LYS A 26 11.06 20.19 -8.42
CA LYS A 26 9.63 20.18 -8.70
C LYS A 26 9.24 18.71 -8.65
N ALA A 27 8.30 18.33 -7.80
CA ALA A 27 7.77 16.97 -7.81
C ALA A 27 7.44 16.63 -9.26
N ASP A 28 7.97 15.51 -9.77
CA ASP A 28 7.75 15.14 -11.17
C ASP A 28 6.25 15.08 -11.40
N GLU A 29 5.80 15.88 -12.36
CA GLU A 29 4.40 16.02 -12.71
C GLU A 29 3.85 14.63 -13.07
N LYS A 30 2.84 14.18 -12.31
CA LYS A 30 2.24 12.87 -12.49
C LYS A 30 1.30 12.89 -13.69
N ALA A 31 1.36 11.87 -14.52
CA ALA A 31 0.58 11.78 -15.76
C ALA A 31 -0.68 10.90 -15.62
N GLY A 32 -0.67 10.00 -14.63
CA GLY A 32 -1.74 9.05 -14.41
C GLY A 32 -1.43 8.09 -13.27
N TYR A 33 -2.07 6.94 -13.31
CA TYR A 33 -2.05 5.94 -12.26
C TYR A 33 -1.82 4.55 -12.85
N LEU A 34 -1.00 3.77 -12.15
CA LEU A 34 -0.81 2.34 -12.37
C LEU A 34 -1.59 1.60 -11.27
N SER A 35 -2.59 0.81 -11.66
CA SER A 35 -3.18 -0.21 -10.79
C SER A 35 -2.41 -1.52 -10.95
N VAL A 36 -2.02 -2.12 -9.83
CA VAL A 36 -1.41 -3.45 -9.74
C VAL A 36 -2.40 -4.38 -9.06
N TYR A 37 -2.88 -5.36 -9.81
CA TYR A 37 -3.98 -6.23 -9.39
C TYR A 37 -3.68 -7.70 -9.71
N TRP A 38 -4.50 -8.60 -9.16
CA TRP A 38 -4.53 -10.01 -9.58
C TRP A 38 -5.90 -10.35 -10.15
N ASN A 39 -6.03 -11.51 -10.79
CA ASN A 39 -7.33 -12.03 -11.18
C ASN A 39 -7.40 -13.55 -11.01
N THR A 40 -8.61 -14.10 -11.13
CA THR A 40 -8.88 -15.51 -10.87
C THR A 40 -8.56 -16.44 -12.04
N ASN A 41 -8.05 -15.94 -13.17
CA ASN A 41 -7.77 -16.78 -14.34
C ASN A 41 -6.54 -17.66 -14.11
N ASP A 42 -5.46 -17.05 -13.61
CA ASP A 42 -4.18 -17.70 -13.36
C ASP A 42 -3.46 -17.21 -12.10
N GLU A 43 -4.15 -16.43 -11.24
CA GLU A 43 -3.65 -15.94 -9.95
C GLU A 43 -2.23 -15.37 -10.05
N SER A 44 -2.04 -14.49 -11.04
CA SER A 44 -0.80 -13.78 -11.36
C SER A 44 -0.98 -12.26 -11.22
N VAL A 45 0.10 -11.50 -11.37
CA VAL A 45 0.08 -10.04 -11.27
C VAL A 45 -0.16 -9.39 -12.63
N TYR A 46 -1.06 -8.42 -12.67
CA TYR A 46 -1.48 -7.69 -13.86
C TYR A 46 -1.48 -6.19 -13.60
N PHE A 47 -1.36 -5.41 -14.68
CA PHE A 47 -1.36 -3.95 -14.64
C PHE A 47 -2.49 -3.34 -15.45
N ALA A 48 -3.03 -2.23 -14.95
CA ALA A 48 -3.92 -1.34 -15.67
C ALA A 48 -3.47 0.12 -15.51
N LEU A 49 -3.74 0.95 -16.52
CA LEU A 49 -3.43 2.38 -16.50
C LEU A 49 -4.70 3.22 -16.60
N SER A 50 -4.72 4.31 -15.85
CA SER A 50 -5.64 5.45 -16.03
C SER A 50 -4.85 6.74 -16.11
N ASP A 51 -5.42 7.80 -16.70
CA ASP A 51 -4.77 9.11 -16.77
C ASP A 51 -5.46 10.14 -15.87
N ASN A 52 -4.88 11.33 -15.73
CA ASN A 52 -5.42 12.36 -14.86
C ASN A 52 -6.80 12.90 -15.28
N SER A 53 -7.21 12.72 -16.55
CA SER A 53 -8.52 13.16 -17.02
C SER A 53 -9.64 12.24 -16.56
N ASP A 54 -9.31 10.97 -16.31
CA ASP A 54 -10.21 9.97 -15.76
C ASP A 54 -9.48 8.99 -14.82
N PRO A 55 -9.26 9.36 -13.53
CA PRO A 55 -8.47 8.55 -12.60
C PRO A 55 -9.04 7.17 -12.26
N LEU A 56 -10.33 6.93 -12.48
CA LEU A 56 -10.97 5.61 -12.34
C LEU A 56 -11.15 4.90 -13.68
N GLY A 57 -10.79 5.52 -14.81
CA GLY A 57 -10.85 4.93 -16.15
C GLY A 57 -9.75 3.93 -16.45
N PHE A 58 -9.51 2.96 -15.56
CA PHE A 58 -8.44 1.98 -15.72
C PHE A 58 -8.65 1.07 -16.94
N THR A 59 -7.61 0.91 -17.74
CA THR A 59 -7.56 -0.02 -18.87
C THR A 59 -6.40 -0.99 -18.70
N ALA A 60 -6.64 -2.29 -18.84
CA ALA A 60 -5.59 -3.32 -18.78
C ALA A 60 -4.52 -3.07 -19.86
N ILE A 61 -3.25 -3.23 -19.47
CA ILE A 61 -2.08 -3.07 -20.36
C ILE A 61 -1.37 -4.41 -20.59
N ASN A 62 -0.19 -4.41 -21.25
CA ASN A 62 0.57 -5.63 -21.59
C ASN A 62 -0.28 -6.64 -22.40
N GLY A 63 -1.19 -6.14 -23.24
CA GLY A 63 -2.16 -6.94 -23.99
C GLY A 63 -3.08 -7.80 -23.12
N GLY A 64 -3.32 -7.43 -21.86
CA GLY A 64 -4.12 -8.19 -20.90
C GLY A 64 -3.43 -9.45 -20.36
N LYS A 65 -2.10 -9.56 -20.49
CA LYS A 65 -1.31 -10.69 -19.99
C LYS A 65 -0.68 -10.37 -18.64
N ALA A 66 -0.41 -11.42 -17.85
CA ALA A 66 0.34 -11.31 -16.61
C ALA A 66 1.71 -10.65 -16.84
N VAL A 67 2.09 -9.78 -15.92
CA VAL A 67 3.40 -9.10 -15.87
C VAL A 67 4.41 -10.00 -15.18
N VAL A 68 4.02 -10.59 -14.04
CA VAL A 68 4.78 -11.62 -13.33
C VAL A 68 3.84 -12.66 -12.76
N SER A 69 4.33 -13.91 -12.68
CA SER A 69 3.64 -15.03 -12.06
C SER A 69 4.54 -15.66 -10.99
N PRO A 70 3.99 -16.08 -9.84
CA PRO A 70 4.77 -16.75 -8.80
C PRO A 70 5.27 -18.12 -9.26
N THR A 71 6.55 -18.40 -9.01
CA THR A 71 7.20 -19.69 -9.30
C THR A 71 7.52 -20.51 -8.04
N LEU A 72 7.49 -19.85 -6.88
CA LEU A 72 7.68 -20.44 -5.54
C LEU A 72 6.33 -20.57 -4.81
N GLY A 73 6.35 -21.02 -3.56
CA GLY A 73 5.17 -21.09 -2.70
C GLY A 73 4.06 -21.95 -3.29
N THR A 74 2.83 -21.47 -3.17
CA THR A 74 1.62 -22.07 -3.75
C THR A 74 1.50 -21.86 -5.27
N LYS A 75 2.39 -21.06 -5.87
CA LYS A 75 2.37 -20.69 -7.30
C LYS A 75 1.09 -19.97 -7.73
N ALA A 76 0.47 -19.26 -6.79
CA ALA A 76 -0.65 -18.36 -6.99
C ALA A 76 -0.51 -17.16 -6.05
N VAL A 77 -0.69 -15.95 -6.57
CA VAL A 77 -0.65 -14.70 -5.80
C VAL A 77 -2.01 -14.05 -5.74
N ARG A 78 -2.31 -13.49 -4.57
CA ARG A 78 -3.50 -12.67 -4.32
C ARG A 78 -3.08 -11.39 -3.60
N ASP A 79 -3.98 -10.44 -3.53
CA ASP A 79 -3.90 -9.24 -2.69
C ASP A 79 -2.61 -8.44 -2.93
N THR A 80 -2.48 -7.87 -4.13
CA THR A 80 -1.21 -7.34 -4.64
C THR A 80 -1.02 -5.86 -4.30
N SER A 81 0.12 -5.54 -3.70
CA SER A 81 0.49 -4.18 -3.29
C SER A 81 1.77 -3.69 -3.99
N ILE A 82 1.70 -2.53 -4.65
CA ILE A 82 2.83 -1.83 -5.28
C ILE A 82 3.44 -0.79 -4.34
N ILE A 83 4.72 -0.93 -4.03
CA ILE A 83 5.43 -0.05 -3.11
C ILE A 83 6.51 0.72 -3.85
N ALA A 84 6.46 2.04 -3.78
CA ALA A 84 7.52 2.90 -4.30
C ALA A 84 8.67 3.08 -3.29
N GLY A 85 9.89 2.93 -3.79
CA GLY A 85 11.15 3.25 -3.14
C GLY A 85 11.18 4.64 -2.51
N GLN A 86 11.62 4.72 -1.25
CA GLN A 86 11.82 5.95 -0.49
C GLN A 86 13.23 5.90 0.15
N GLY A 87 13.73 7.07 0.61
CA GLY A 87 15.07 7.19 1.17
C GLY A 87 16.14 6.66 0.21
N ASP A 88 17.02 5.78 0.70
CA ASP A 88 18.09 5.15 -0.08
C ASP A 88 17.59 4.24 -1.21
N ASN A 89 16.32 3.86 -1.20
CA ASN A 89 15.71 3.04 -2.24
C ASN A 89 14.92 3.85 -3.28
N ALA A 90 14.99 5.18 -3.27
CA ALA A 90 14.30 6.01 -4.25
C ALA A 90 14.62 5.55 -5.70
N GLY A 91 13.58 5.29 -6.49
CA GLY A 91 13.69 4.76 -7.85
C GLY A 91 13.60 3.22 -7.96
N LYS A 92 13.45 2.52 -6.83
CA LYS A 92 13.03 1.11 -6.80
C LYS A 92 11.54 0.97 -6.60
N TYR A 93 11.03 -0.20 -6.93
CA TYR A 93 9.64 -0.59 -6.75
C TYR A 93 9.57 -2.03 -6.28
N TRP A 94 8.63 -2.34 -5.42
CA TRP A 94 8.32 -3.71 -5.05
C TRP A 94 6.86 -4.03 -5.29
N ILE A 95 6.60 -5.26 -5.71
CA ILE A 95 5.27 -5.85 -5.62
C ILE A 95 5.33 -6.88 -4.52
N ILE A 96 4.39 -6.80 -3.58
CA ILE A 96 4.17 -7.81 -2.56
C ILE A 96 2.77 -8.40 -2.70
N GLY A 97 2.57 -9.62 -2.21
CA GLY A 97 1.26 -10.26 -2.26
C GLY A 97 1.18 -11.51 -1.42
N THR A 98 -0.05 -11.97 -1.21
CA THR A 98 -0.40 -13.18 -0.47
C THR A 98 0.05 -14.43 -1.24
N ASP A 99 0.71 -15.36 -0.54
CA ASP A 99 0.98 -16.70 -1.05
C ASP A 99 -0.19 -17.65 -0.77
N LEU A 100 -1.14 -17.70 -1.71
CA LEU A 100 -2.36 -18.49 -1.58
C LEU A 100 -2.91 -18.91 -2.94
N ASN A 101 -3.03 -20.22 -3.14
CA ASN A 101 -3.83 -20.83 -4.20
C ASN A 101 -5.13 -21.37 -3.60
N ILE A 102 -6.26 -20.70 -3.84
CA ILE A 102 -7.54 -21.14 -3.25
C ILE A 102 -8.12 -22.37 -3.96
N GLY A 103 -7.71 -22.64 -5.20
CA GLY A 103 -8.15 -23.80 -5.98
C GLY A 103 -7.52 -25.12 -5.55
N GLU A 104 -6.32 -25.06 -4.93
CA GLU A 104 -5.55 -26.23 -4.49
C GLU A 104 -5.58 -26.43 -2.96
N THR A 105 -6.47 -25.72 -2.25
CA THR A 105 -6.64 -25.81 -0.79
C THR A 105 -8.12 -25.76 -0.38
N THR A 106 -8.39 -25.89 0.91
CA THR A 106 -9.72 -25.57 1.48
C THR A 106 -9.63 -24.26 2.25
N TRP A 107 -10.77 -23.59 2.45
CA TRP A 107 -10.78 -22.37 3.28
C TRP A 107 -10.24 -22.62 4.69
N ASP A 108 -10.63 -23.73 5.31
CA ASP A 108 -10.16 -24.10 6.65
C ASP A 108 -8.63 -24.32 6.67
N ALA A 109 -8.08 -25.03 5.68
CA ALA A 109 -6.64 -25.24 5.55
C ALA A 109 -5.87 -23.94 5.23
N ALA A 110 -6.44 -23.05 4.42
CA ALA A 110 -5.84 -21.75 4.11
C ALA A 110 -5.75 -20.84 5.35
N VAL A 111 -6.76 -20.90 6.22
CA VAL A 111 -6.79 -20.14 7.48
C VAL A 111 -5.84 -20.73 8.52
N ARG A 112 -5.87 -22.05 8.69
CA ARG A 112 -5.17 -22.77 9.76
C ARG A 112 -3.71 -23.04 9.45
N THR A 113 -3.40 -23.42 8.22
CA THR A 113 -2.08 -23.97 7.85
C THR A 113 -1.59 -23.39 6.51
N GLY A 114 -2.04 -22.17 6.20
CA GLY A 114 -1.64 -21.43 5.01
C GLY A 114 -0.19 -20.95 5.07
N SER A 115 0.21 -20.23 4.02
CA SER A 115 1.54 -19.64 3.97
C SER A 115 1.71 -18.60 5.07
N ARG A 116 2.91 -18.55 5.65
CA ARG A 116 3.34 -17.54 6.62
C ARG A 116 4.29 -16.52 5.99
N ALA A 117 4.31 -16.50 4.66
CA ALA A 117 5.22 -15.74 3.86
C ALA A 117 4.49 -14.88 2.84
N ILE A 118 5.15 -13.81 2.44
CA ILE A 118 4.70 -12.93 1.37
C ILE A 118 5.58 -13.13 0.14
N TYR A 119 4.99 -12.99 -1.04
CA TYR A 119 5.80 -12.83 -2.24
C TYR A 119 6.41 -11.44 -2.30
N VAL A 120 7.60 -11.34 -2.88
CA VAL A 120 8.25 -10.06 -3.17
C VAL A 120 8.90 -10.13 -4.55
N TRP A 121 8.56 -9.18 -5.41
CA TRP A 121 9.25 -8.85 -6.66
C TRP A 121 9.87 -7.45 -6.57
N GLU A 122 11.01 -7.22 -7.21
CA GLU A 122 11.69 -5.91 -7.26
C GLU A 122 11.83 -5.43 -8.71
N SER A 123 11.68 -4.12 -8.94
CA SER A 123 11.92 -3.45 -10.22
C SER A 123 12.57 -2.09 -10.01
N THR A 124 13.28 -1.60 -11.03
CA THR A 124 13.83 -0.23 -11.09
C THR A 124 13.19 0.62 -12.19
N ASP A 125 12.27 0.05 -12.98
CA ASP A 125 11.68 0.71 -14.14
C ASP A 125 10.18 0.43 -14.32
N LEU A 126 9.56 -0.32 -13.40
CA LEU A 126 8.17 -0.79 -13.41
C LEU A 126 7.81 -1.76 -14.55
N VAL A 127 8.74 -2.07 -15.46
CA VAL A 127 8.50 -2.92 -16.63
C VAL A 127 9.18 -4.27 -16.47
N ASN A 128 10.44 -4.25 -16.05
CA ASN A 128 11.25 -5.45 -15.83
C ASN A 128 11.27 -5.77 -14.33
N TRP A 129 10.88 -6.99 -14.00
CA TRP A 129 10.74 -7.47 -12.63
C TRP A 129 11.68 -8.63 -12.37
N SER A 130 12.18 -8.73 -11.14
CA SER A 130 12.97 -9.86 -10.68
C SER A 130 12.14 -11.17 -10.70
N GLU A 131 12.81 -12.31 -10.48
CA GLU A 131 12.09 -13.50 -10.00
C GLU A 131 11.48 -13.22 -8.62
N ASN A 132 10.40 -13.93 -8.28
CA ASN A 132 9.76 -13.79 -6.98
C ASN A 132 10.63 -14.41 -5.88
N THR A 133 10.74 -13.71 -4.76
CA THR A 133 11.18 -14.32 -3.50
C THR A 133 9.98 -14.60 -2.60
N LEU A 134 10.14 -15.49 -1.65
CA LEU A 134 9.13 -15.83 -0.65
C LEU A 134 9.72 -15.55 0.73
N VAL A 135 9.19 -14.56 1.44
CA VAL A 135 9.76 -14.08 2.72
C VAL A 135 8.81 -14.41 3.86
N THR A 136 9.23 -15.31 4.75
CA THR A 136 8.47 -15.65 5.96
C THR A 136 8.51 -14.48 6.95
N VAL A 137 7.34 -13.97 7.32
CA VAL A 137 7.19 -12.79 8.19
C VAL A 137 6.51 -13.10 9.52
N GLU A 138 5.95 -14.30 9.69
CA GLU A 138 5.37 -14.77 10.95
C GLU A 138 5.92 -16.12 11.41
N ASP A 139 5.81 -16.36 12.73
CA ASP A 139 6.31 -17.57 13.37
C ASP A 139 5.36 -18.78 13.21
N SER A 140 5.69 -19.92 13.81
CA SER A 140 4.92 -21.16 13.65
C SER A 140 3.54 -21.16 14.30
N THR A 141 3.21 -20.16 15.11
CA THR A 141 1.88 -20.04 15.73
C THR A 141 0.87 -19.36 14.82
N ALA A 142 1.33 -18.71 13.74
CA ALA A 142 0.46 -18.12 12.73
C ALA A 142 -0.09 -19.19 11.78
N GLY A 143 -1.40 -19.15 11.53
CA GLY A 143 -2.05 -20.01 10.54
C GLY A 143 -2.00 -19.46 9.12
N ASN A 144 -1.81 -18.14 8.94
CA ASN A 144 -1.74 -17.50 7.64
C ASN A 144 -1.03 -16.13 7.71
N VAL A 145 -0.67 -15.60 6.55
CA VAL A 145 -0.25 -14.21 6.32
C VAL A 145 -0.94 -13.72 5.06
N TRP A 146 -1.89 -12.79 5.20
CA TRP A 146 -2.78 -12.35 4.12
C TRP A 146 -2.78 -10.83 3.92
N ALA A 147 -3.04 -10.41 2.68
CA ALA A 147 -3.19 -9.04 2.24
C ALA A 147 -2.07 -8.10 2.71
N PRO A 148 -0.81 -8.37 2.33
CA PRO A 148 0.28 -7.51 2.72
C PRO A 148 0.24 -6.17 1.94
N ASP A 149 0.47 -5.08 2.64
CA ASP A 149 0.75 -3.76 2.07
C ASP A 149 1.82 -3.06 2.93
N ALA A 150 2.36 -1.95 2.44
CA ALA A 150 3.40 -1.22 3.13
C ALA A 150 3.32 0.29 2.93
N ILE A 151 3.70 1.02 3.97
CA ILE A 151 3.86 2.47 3.91
C ILE A 151 5.22 2.86 4.46
N TRP A 152 5.83 3.88 3.86
CA TRP A 152 7.10 4.41 4.36
C TRP A 152 6.87 5.20 5.65
N ASP A 153 7.59 4.83 6.70
CA ASP A 153 7.67 5.56 7.96
C ASP A 153 8.92 6.45 7.96
N PRO A 154 8.76 7.78 7.80
CA PRO A 154 9.90 8.70 7.76
C PRO A 154 10.60 8.85 9.12
N GLU A 155 9.97 8.51 10.24
CA GLU A 155 10.61 8.58 11.56
C GLU A 155 11.57 7.42 11.79
N GLN A 156 11.24 6.23 11.25
CA GLN A 156 12.09 5.05 11.32
C GLN A 156 13.05 4.91 10.13
N GLU A 157 12.82 5.67 9.05
CA GLU A 157 13.48 5.47 7.75
C GLU A 157 13.35 4.01 7.25
N GLN A 158 12.16 3.43 7.44
CA GLN A 158 11.84 2.05 7.07
C GLN A 158 10.39 1.94 6.56
N TYR A 159 10.09 0.84 5.88
CA TYR A 159 8.74 0.48 5.51
C TYR A 159 8.05 -0.19 6.69
N PHE A 160 6.91 0.37 7.11
CA PHE A 160 5.92 -0.29 7.94
C PHE A 160 5.14 -1.24 7.04
N VAL A 161 5.43 -2.54 7.10
CA VAL A 161 4.76 -3.58 6.32
C VAL A 161 3.74 -4.25 7.23
N HIS A 162 2.50 -4.38 6.79
CA HIS A 162 1.43 -4.96 7.57
C HIS A 162 0.66 -6.03 6.82
N TRP A 163 0.04 -6.95 7.56
CA TRP A 163 -0.73 -8.08 7.03
C TRP A 163 -1.72 -8.58 8.08
N ALA A 164 -2.69 -9.38 7.66
CA ALA A 164 -3.57 -10.10 8.57
C ALA A 164 -3.01 -11.49 8.90
N SER A 165 -3.20 -11.93 10.15
CA SER A 165 -2.83 -13.29 10.59
C SER A 165 -3.73 -13.78 11.72
N LYS A 166 -3.97 -15.09 11.75
CA LYS A 166 -4.70 -15.81 12.81
C LYS A 166 -3.74 -16.68 13.60
N PHE A 167 -3.82 -16.67 14.94
CA PHE A 167 -2.87 -17.38 15.79
C PHE A 167 -3.49 -18.56 16.54
N TYR A 168 -2.66 -19.58 16.76
CA TYR A 168 -2.97 -20.81 17.50
C TYR A 168 -2.08 -20.92 18.73
N ALA A 169 -2.45 -21.81 19.66
CA ALA A 169 -1.67 -22.02 20.87
C ALA A 169 -0.29 -22.60 20.52
N ALA A 170 0.75 -22.18 21.24
CA ALA A 170 2.12 -22.60 20.94
C ALA A 170 2.36 -24.12 21.08
N ASP A 171 1.49 -24.81 21.83
CA ASP A 171 1.48 -26.27 21.99
C ASP A 171 0.55 -27.00 20.99
N ASP A 172 -0.28 -26.28 20.22
CA ASP A 172 -1.07 -26.83 19.11
C ASP A 172 -0.30 -26.69 17.80
N THR A 173 0.80 -27.43 17.65
CA THR A 173 1.71 -27.29 16.50
C THR A 173 1.09 -27.65 15.15
N ASP A 174 -0.05 -28.36 15.15
CA ASP A 174 -0.78 -28.79 13.96
C ASP A 174 -2.03 -27.92 13.69
N HIS A 175 -2.28 -26.90 14.52
CA HIS A 175 -3.41 -25.96 14.42
C HIS A 175 -4.77 -26.68 14.34
N THR A 176 -4.94 -27.75 15.12
CA THR A 176 -6.14 -28.60 15.14
C THR A 176 -7.19 -28.11 16.14
N GLY A 177 -6.77 -27.35 17.15
CA GLY A 177 -7.64 -26.74 18.15
C GLY A 177 -8.27 -25.44 17.68
N ASP A 178 -8.94 -24.76 18.59
CA ASP A 178 -9.48 -23.43 18.29
C ASP A 178 -8.35 -22.40 18.19
N ALA A 179 -8.51 -21.44 17.28
CA ALA A 179 -7.60 -20.30 17.21
C ALA A 179 -7.69 -19.47 18.50
N VAL A 180 -6.54 -18.94 18.94
CA VAL A 180 -6.44 -18.03 20.09
C VAL A 180 -7.00 -16.64 19.74
N THR A 181 -6.98 -16.29 18.45
CA THR A 181 -7.45 -15.00 17.94
C THR A 181 -8.35 -15.16 16.72
N GLY A 182 -9.10 -14.12 16.37
CA GLY A 182 -9.48 -13.88 14.98
C GLY A 182 -8.24 -13.55 14.13
N ASN A 183 -8.42 -13.25 12.85
CA ASN A 183 -7.40 -12.52 12.11
C ASN A 183 -7.19 -11.15 12.77
N VAL A 184 -5.95 -10.84 13.10
CA VAL A 184 -5.53 -9.53 13.62
C VAL A 184 -4.57 -8.91 12.62
N LEU A 185 -4.50 -7.57 12.62
CA LEU A 185 -3.53 -6.87 11.79
C LEU A 185 -2.21 -6.76 12.53
N ARG A 186 -1.17 -7.27 11.89
CA ARG A 186 0.22 -7.36 12.35
C ARG A 186 1.06 -6.43 11.51
N TYR A 187 2.23 -6.03 12.04
CA TYR A 187 3.21 -5.28 11.26
C TYR A 187 4.65 -5.61 11.65
N ALA A 188 5.57 -5.36 10.72
CA ALA A 188 7.00 -5.34 10.96
C ALA A 188 7.67 -4.26 10.11
N TYR A 189 8.85 -3.82 10.53
CA TYR A 189 9.67 -2.89 9.76
C TYR A 189 10.68 -3.62 8.88
N THR A 190 10.90 -3.10 7.68
CA THR A 190 11.97 -3.51 6.76
C THR A 190 12.51 -2.32 5.99
N SER A 191 13.75 -2.36 5.54
CA SER A 191 14.29 -1.38 4.58
C SER A 191 14.51 -1.97 3.19
N ASP A 192 14.34 -3.28 3.01
CA ASP A 192 14.76 -3.99 1.79
C ASP A 192 13.80 -5.09 1.31
N PHE A 193 12.70 -5.33 2.04
CA PHE A 193 11.74 -6.42 1.80
C PHE A 193 12.38 -7.82 1.80
N LYS A 194 13.52 -7.99 2.47
CA LYS A 194 14.22 -9.27 2.66
C LYS A 194 14.39 -9.59 4.14
N THR A 195 14.74 -8.58 4.93
CA THR A 195 14.93 -8.70 6.37
C THR A 195 13.88 -7.88 7.09
N PHE A 196 13.14 -8.53 7.99
CA PHE A 196 12.06 -7.91 8.75
C PHE A 196 12.42 -7.88 10.23
N SER A 197 11.96 -6.85 10.94
CA SER A 197 11.92 -6.84 12.40
C SER A 197 10.99 -7.94 12.91
N LYS A 198 11.04 -8.23 14.21
CA LYS A 198 10.02 -9.08 14.83
C LYS A 198 8.63 -8.45 14.64
N PRO A 199 7.60 -9.20 14.20
CA PRO A 199 6.27 -8.65 14.02
C PRO A 199 5.62 -8.28 15.35
N GLN A 200 4.78 -7.25 15.31
CA GLN A 200 4.04 -6.69 16.43
C GLN A 200 2.55 -6.58 16.08
N ASP A 201 1.70 -6.49 17.11
CA ASP A 201 0.26 -6.22 16.93
C ASP A 201 0.02 -4.78 16.51
N TYR A 202 -0.89 -4.57 15.55
CA TYR A 202 -1.36 -3.24 15.15
C TYR A 202 -2.84 -3.03 15.48
N ILE A 203 -3.73 -3.83 14.88
CA ILE A 203 -5.17 -3.80 15.20
C ILE A 203 -5.58 -5.20 15.66
N VAL A 204 -5.90 -5.30 16.94
CA VAL A 204 -6.33 -6.56 17.57
C VAL A 204 -7.82 -6.50 17.83
N GLY A 205 -8.56 -7.35 17.13
CA GLY A 205 -10.00 -7.54 17.31
C GLY A 205 -10.32 -8.88 17.97
N VAL A 206 -11.54 -8.98 18.52
CA VAL A 206 -12.10 -10.28 18.96
C VAL A 206 -12.59 -11.10 17.75
N THR A 207 -12.99 -10.41 16.68
CA THR A 207 -13.38 -10.99 15.39
C THR A 207 -12.30 -10.75 14.34
N ASP A 208 -12.44 -11.33 13.15
CA ASP A 208 -11.49 -11.15 12.05
C ASP A 208 -11.41 -9.67 11.60
N VAL A 209 -10.19 -9.15 11.56
CA VAL A 209 -9.81 -7.85 11.01
C VAL A 209 -8.76 -8.11 9.93
N ILE A 210 -9.04 -7.71 8.69
CA ILE A 210 -8.20 -7.99 7.50
C ILE A 210 -8.12 -6.78 6.57
N ASP A 211 -7.29 -6.87 5.53
CA ASP A 211 -7.24 -5.97 4.38
C ASP A 211 -7.05 -4.49 4.76
N LEU A 212 -6.02 -4.23 5.55
CA LEU A 212 -5.67 -2.87 5.93
C LEU A 212 -5.13 -2.11 4.71
N CYS A 213 -5.56 -0.85 4.57
CA CYS A 213 -4.87 0.15 3.77
C CYS A 213 -4.66 1.40 4.60
N ILE A 214 -3.47 2.00 4.47
CA ILE A 214 -3.11 3.25 5.11
C ILE A 214 -2.72 4.27 4.04
N LEU A 215 -3.30 5.48 4.12
CA LEU A 215 -2.93 6.62 3.29
C LEU A 215 -2.35 7.74 4.15
N GLN A 216 -1.10 8.12 3.90
CA GLN A 216 -0.52 9.34 4.46
C GLN A 216 -1.15 10.57 3.77
N LEU A 217 -1.81 11.45 4.53
CA LEU A 217 -2.38 12.71 4.00
C LEU A 217 -1.36 13.84 3.96
N ASP A 218 -0.62 14.04 5.06
CA ASP A 218 0.44 15.02 5.23
C ASP A 218 1.56 14.45 6.12
N SER A 219 2.42 15.22 6.78
CA SER A 219 3.51 14.67 7.58
C SER A 219 3.09 13.87 8.82
N ASN A 220 1.88 14.09 9.36
CA ASN A 220 1.46 13.47 10.62
C ASN A 220 0.01 12.96 10.62
N THR A 221 -0.76 13.30 9.57
CA THR A 221 -2.14 12.88 9.40
C THR A 221 -2.23 11.69 8.45
N LEU A 222 -2.91 10.62 8.88
CA LEU A 222 -3.13 9.41 8.09
C LEU A 222 -4.60 9.02 8.08
N LEU A 223 -5.04 8.40 6.98
CA LEU A 223 -6.29 7.64 6.93
C LEU A 223 -5.98 6.15 6.93
N ARG A 224 -6.92 5.37 7.45
CA ARG A 224 -6.95 3.92 7.23
C ARG A 224 -8.37 3.41 7.03
N SER A 225 -8.44 2.28 6.35
CA SER A 225 -9.64 1.47 6.21
C SER A 225 -9.23 0.00 6.19
N TYR A 226 -10.13 -0.87 6.61
CA TYR A 226 -9.89 -2.29 6.76
C TYR A 226 -11.23 -3.01 6.88
N VAL A 227 -11.25 -4.33 6.68
CA VAL A 227 -12.44 -5.13 6.98
C VAL A 227 -12.51 -5.39 8.47
N ASN A 228 -13.65 -5.10 9.09
CA ASN A 228 -13.95 -5.51 10.46
C ASN A 228 -15.20 -6.39 10.45
N SER A 229 -15.02 -7.70 10.62
CA SER A 229 -16.11 -8.68 10.59
C SER A 229 -17.15 -8.52 11.72
N SER A 230 -16.85 -7.77 12.78
CA SER A 230 -17.85 -7.41 13.80
C SER A 230 -18.78 -6.28 13.38
N SER A 231 -18.43 -5.54 12.33
CA SER A 231 -19.19 -4.40 11.83
C SER A 231 -20.14 -4.81 10.71
N SER A 232 -21.38 -4.31 10.78
CA SER A 232 -22.36 -4.41 9.69
C SER A 232 -22.50 -3.12 8.89
N ASP A 233 -21.64 -2.13 9.14
CA ASP A 233 -21.79 -0.76 8.61
C ASP A 233 -20.94 -0.49 7.36
N GLY A 234 -20.22 -1.52 6.88
CA GLY A 234 -19.29 -1.41 5.76
C GLY A 234 -17.89 -1.02 6.21
N LEU A 235 -17.04 -0.69 5.25
CA LEU A 235 -15.63 -0.38 5.46
C LEU A 235 -15.51 0.93 6.30
N PRO A 236 -14.97 0.88 7.52
CA PRO A 236 -14.71 2.08 8.32
C PRO A 236 -13.65 2.95 7.65
N VAL A 237 -13.75 4.26 7.86
CA VAL A 237 -12.67 5.21 7.59
C VAL A 237 -12.26 5.83 8.91
N GLU A 238 -10.99 5.66 9.26
CA GLU A 238 -10.41 6.21 10.48
C GLU A 238 -9.28 7.18 10.15
N ILE A 239 -9.07 8.15 11.02
CA ILE A 239 -8.01 9.16 10.91
C ILE A 239 -7.12 9.13 12.14
N SER A 240 -5.82 9.27 11.91
CA SER A 240 -4.85 9.64 12.95
C SER A 240 -4.26 11.00 12.63
N THR A 241 -3.96 11.78 13.67
CA THR A 241 -3.28 13.10 13.57
C THR A 241 -1.96 13.13 14.35
N ASN A 242 -1.56 11.97 14.87
CA ASN A 242 -0.35 11.77 15.67
C ASN A 242 0.46 10.53 15.22
N GLY A 243 0.42 10.21 13.92
CA GLY A 243 1.30 9.22 13.29
C GLY A 243 0.74 7.80 13.18
N LEU A 244 1.50 6.90 12.53
CA LEU A 244 1.12 5.52 12.25
C LEU A 244 0.72 4.75 13.51
N LEU A 245 1.50 4.89 14.58
CA LEU A 245 1.29 4.24 15.87
C LEU A 245 0.52 5.12 16.87
N GLY A 246 -0.13 6.18 16.38
CA GLY A 246 -0.90 7.12 17.18
C GLY A 246 -2.31 6.63 17.50
N ASP A 247 -3.13 7.59 17.96
CA ASP A 247 -4.55 7.38 18.22
C ASP A 247 -5.34 7.48 16.92
N TRP A 248 -6.38 6.65 16.78
CA TRP A 248 -7.25 6.61 15.61
C TRP A 248 -8.69 6.96 16.00
N SER A 249 -9.29 7.86 15.23
CA SER A 249 -10.68 8.29 15.38
C SER A 249 -11.50 7.89 14.16
N VAL A 250 -12.71 7.36 14.39
CA VAL A 250 -13.63 7.00 13.30
C VAL A 250 -14.25 8.25 12.68
N LEU A 251 -14.11 8.41 11.36
CA LEU A 251 -14.77 9.46 10.57
C LEU A 251 -16.14 9.01 10.05
N GLY A 252 -16.31 7.71 9.83
CA GLY A 252 -17.55 7.11 9.37
C GLY A 252 -17.28 5.79 8.66
N ASN A 253 -18.22 5.36 7.82
CA ASN A 253 -18.07 4.19 6.97
C ASN A 253 -18.32 4.58 5.52
N VAL A 254 -17.64 3.90 4.61
CA VAL A 254 -17.80 4.07 3.17
C VAL A 254 -19.22 3.62 2.79
N PRO A 255 -20.05 4.46 2.13
CA PRO A 255 -21.40 4.06 1.77
C PRO A 255 -21.40 2.91 0.75
N ASP A 256 -22.40 2.03 0.84
CA ASP A 256 -22.60 0.89 -0.08
C ASP A 256 -21.42 -0.08 -0.18
N SER A 257 -20.65 -0.20 0.91
CA SER A 257 -19.43 -1.03 1.00
C SER A 257 -19.58 -2.29 1.88
N LYS A 258 -20.78 -2.61 2.36
CA LYS A 258 -21.01 -3.72 3.31
C LYS A 258 -20.57 -5.11 2.80
N SER A 259 -20.58 -5.30 1.48
CA SER A 259 -20.18 -6.55 0.83
C SER A 259 -18.78 -6.48 0.24
N TYR A 260 -17.99 -5.46 0.60
CA TYR A 260 -16.67 -5.21 0.01
C TYR A 260 -15.55 -5.45 1.02
N GLU A 261 -14.40 -5.86 0.51
CA GLU A 261 -13.12 -6.05 1.18
C GLU A 261 -12.02 -5.26 0.45
N ALA A 262 -10.75 -5.42 0.83
CA ALA A 262 -9.62 -4.81 0.10
C ALA A 262 -9.74 -3.29 -0.18
N PRO A 263 -10.05 -2.44 0.83
CA PRO A 263 -10.05 -1.00 0.60
C PRO A 263 -8.66 -0.53 0.14
N TYR A 264 -8.58 0.30 -0.88
CA TYR A 264 -7.35 0.96 -1.29
C TYR A 264 -7.59 2.44 -1.61
N PHE A 265 -6.88 3.33 -0.93
CA PHE A 265 -7.00 4.77 -1.16
C PHE A 265 -5.94 5.28 -2.12
N PHE A 266 -6.28 6.28 -2.93
CA PHE A 266 -5.28 7.07 -3.64
C PHE A 266 -5.74 8.53 -3.84
N LYS A 267 -4.77 9.44 -3.88
CA LYS A 267 -5.02 10.88 -4.04
C LYS A 267 -5.14 11.24 -5.52
N ASP A 268 -5.93 12.27 -5.81
CA ASP A 268 -5.92 12.89 -7.12
C ASP A 268 -4.58 13.63 -7.35
N ASN A 269 -3.92 13.37 -8.48
CA ASN A 269 -2.66 13.97 -8.89
C ASN A 269 -2.75 15.49 -9.05
N ALA A 270 -3.93 16.04 -9.36
CA ALA A 270 -4.15 17.50 -9.42
C ALA A 270 -4.16 18.15 -8.03
N GLY A 271 -4.26 17.37 -6.96
CA GLY A 271 -4.29 17.83 -5.58
C GLY A 271 -5.65 18.39 -5.16
N GLY A 272 -5.65 19.34 -4.23
CA GLY A 272 -6.87 20.02 -3.76
C GLY A 272 -7.75 19.19 -2.81
N GLY A 273 -7.22 18.11 -2.24
CA GLY A 273 -7.94 17.24 -1.31
C GLY A 273 -8.78 16.15 -1.98
N LYS A 274 -9.02 16.22 -3.29
CA LYS A 274 -9.74 15.18 -4.01
C LYS A 274 -9.00 13.85 -3.97
N GLY A 275 -9.74 12.76 -3.89
CA GLY A 275 -9.19 11.43 -3.87
C GLY A 275 -10.22 10.34 -4.11
N TYR A 276 -9.75 9.11 -4.06
CA TYR A 276 -10.44 7.93 -4.53
C TYR A 276 -10.22 6.79 -3.56
N MET A 277 -11.17 5.85 -3.57
CA MET A 277 -11.03 4.56 -2.94
C MET A 277 -11.53 3.49 -3.89
N MET A 278 -10.86 2.35 -3.93
CA MET A 278 -11.35 1.13 -4.55
C MET A 278 -11.52 0.05 -3.49
N ALA A 279 -12.43 -0.89 -3.74
CA ALA A 279 -12.65 -2.03 -2.86
C ALA A 279 -13.17 -3.22 -3.68
N ASP A 280 -12.82 -4.43 -3.27
CA ASP A 280 -13.16 -5.68 -3.97
C ASP A 280 -14.47 -6.26 -3.45
N LEU A 281 -15.35 -6.69 -4.36
CA LEU A 281 -16.61 -7.32 -3.99
C LEU A 281 -16.36 -8.75 -3.50
N VAL A 282 -16.77 -9.05 -2.26
CA VAL A 282 -16.61 -10.37 -1.66
C VAL A 282 -17.45 -11.41 -2.42
N GLY A 283 -16.82 -12.55 -2.73
CA GLY A 283 -17.50 -13.73 -3.25
C GLY A 283 -17.07 -14.15 -4.66
N SER A 284 -17.95 -14.91 -5.32
CA SER A 284 -17.65 -15.61 -6.58
C SER A 284 -17.99 -14.84 -7.85
N SER A 285 -18.66 -13.68 -7.74
CA SER A 285 -18.83 -12.70 -8.82
C SER A 285 -17.98 -11.49 -8.46
N PRO A 286 -16.65 -11.60 -8.66
CA PRO A 286 -15.74 -10.70 -8.01
C PRO A 286 -15.47 -9.46 -8.86
N GLY A 287 -14.80 -8.46 -8.29
CA GLY A 287 -14.42 -7.26 -9.03
C GLY A 287 -14.37 -6.02 -8.16
N LEU A 288 -13.50 -5.10 -8.52
CA LEU A 288 -13.43 -3.82 -7.84
C LEU A 288 -14.65 -2.94 -8.12
N SER A 289 -14.94 -2.05 -7.19
CA SER A 289 -15.76 -0.85 -7.40
C SER A 289 -15.01 0.37 -6.91
N GLY A 290 -15.35 1.54 -7.47
CA GLY A 290 -14.73 2.82 -7.13
C GLY A 290 -15.61 3.68 -6.25
N TRP A 291 -14.98 4.57 -5.49
CA TRP A 291 -15.58 5.67 -4.76
C TRP A 291 -14.75 6.93 -4.95
N THR A 292 -15.43 8.07 -4.95
CA THR A 292 -14.81 9.39 -5.11
C THR A 292 -15.02 10.24 -3.87
N SER A 293 -14.07 11.12 -3.57
CA SER A 293 -14.17 12.13 -2.54
C SER A 293 -13.65 13.46 -3.04
N ASN A 294 -14.36 14.56 -2.76
CA ASN A 294 -13.87 15.91 -3.02
C ASN A 294 -12.86 16.38 -1.96
N ASP A 295 -12.85 15.73 -0.80
CA ASP A 295 -11.90 15.94 0.29
C ASP A 295 -11.68 14.60 0.99
N ILE A 296 -10.69 13.85 0.54
CA ILE A 296 -10.37 12.52 1.04
C ILE A 296 -10.12 12.53 2.55
N GLY A 297 -9.57 13.63 3.10
CA GLY A 297 -9.30 13.78 4.53
C GLY A 297 -10.55 13.86 5.40
N SER A 298 -11.70 14.20 4.80
CA SER A 298 -13.00 14.16 5.50
C SER A 298 -13.51 12.74 5.75
N GLY A 299 -12.96 11.73 5.06
CA GLY A 299 -13.44 10.36 5.07
C GLY A 299 -14.81 10.15 4.43
N VAL A 300 -15.37 11.16 3.76
CA VAL A 300 -16.65 11.08 3.08
C VAL A 300 -16.44 10.70 1.62
N PHE A 301 -17.10 9.62 1.20
CA PHE A 301 -17.01 9.06 -0.15
C PHE A 301 -18.38 8.94 -0.81
N SER A 302 -18.41 8.96 -2.13
CA SER A 302 -19.59 8.66 -2.95
C SER A 302 -19.25 7.55 -3.93
N LYS A 303 -20.10 6.52 -4.01
CA LYS A 303 -19.87 5.38 -4.89
C LYS A 303 -19.86 5.82 -6.36
N ASP A 304 -18.84 5.39 -7.07
CA ASP A 304 -18.75 5.51 -8.51
C ASP A 304 -19.60 4.42 -9.16
N THR A 305 -20.40 4.80 -10.15
CA THR A 305 -21.24 3.89 -10.94
C THR A 305 -21.01 4.04 -12.44
N SER A 306 -20.00 4.82 -12.84
CA SER A 306 -19.69 5.11 -14.23
C SER A 306 -18.55 4.27 -14.79
N HIS A 307 -17.70 3.69 -13.93
CA HIS A 307 -16.53 2.92 -14.36
C HIS A 307 -16.74 1.42 -14.08
N ASP A 308 -16.37 0.60 -15.05
CA ASP A 308 -16.30 -0.84 -14.90
C ASP A 308 -14.88 -1.25 -14.48
N LEU A 309 -14.73 -1.59 -13.20
CA LEU A 309 -13.49 -2.06 -12.60
C LEU A 309 -13.54 -3.56 -12.29
N THR A 310 -14.55 -4.27 -12.78
CA THR A 310 -14.84 -5.66 -12.38
C THR A 310 -13.81 -6.68 -12.87
N PHE A 311 -12.94 -6.28 -13.81
CA PHE A 311 -11.85 -7.11 -14.32
C PHE A 311 -10.63 -7.19 -13.39
N MET A 312 -10.59 -6.40 -12.31
CA MET A 312 -9.52 -6.35 -11.32
C MET A 312 -9.96 -6.93 -9.97
N ARG A 313 -9.01 -7.43 -9.18
CA ARG A 313 -9.19 -7.91 -7.79
C ARG A 313 -8.13 -7.29 -6.90
N HIS A 314 -8.51 -7.00 -5.65
CA HIS A 314 -7.67 -6.51 -4.55
C HIS A 314 -6.37 -5.87 -5.04
N ASP A 315 -6.47 -4.61 -5.45
CA ASP A 315 -5.39 -3.90 -6.12
C ASP A 315 -4.71 -2.87 -5.21
N SER A 316 -3.72 -2.23 -5.80
CA SER A 316 -3.03 -1.07 -5.26
C SER A 316 -2.69 -0.11 -6.38
N VAL A 317 -2.55 1.18 -6.06
CA VAL A 317 -2.41 2.25 -7.06
C VAL A 317 -1.17 3.10 -6.83
N LEU A 318 -0.35 3.21 -7.87
CA LEU A 318 0.83 4.07 -7.91
C LEU A 318 0.63 5.25 -8.87
N ALA A 319 0.81 6.48 -8.38
CA ALA A 319 0.89 7.66 -9.26
C ALA A 319 2.21 7.66 -10.06
N VAL A 320 2.10 7.66 -11.39
CA VAL A 320 3.24 7.54 -12.31
C VAL A 320 3.56 8.85 -13.01
N THR A 321 4.85 9.08 -13.27
CA THR A 321 5.32 10.20 -14.11
C THR A 321 5.02 9.93 -15.58
N GLN A 322 5.15 10.95 -16.44
CA GLN A 322 4.94 10.76 -17.89
C GLN A 322 5.84 9.68 -18.49
N SER A 323 7.13 9.66 -18.14
CA SER A 323 8.06 8.66 -18.68
C SER A 323 7.72 7.24 -18.25
N GLN A 324 7.28 7.07 -17.00
CA GLN A 324 6.80 5.77 -16.49
C GLN A 324 5.50 5.34 -17.18
N TYR A 325 4.55 6.27 -17.33
CA TYR A 325 3.29 6.02 -18.01
C TYR A 325 3.53 5.56 -19.47
N ASP A 326 4.40 6.25 -20.20
CA ASP A 326 4.75 5.92 -21.58
C ASP A 326 5.44 4.56 -21.69
N ALA A 327 6.34 4.24 -20.75
CA ALA A 327 7.03 2.94 -20.70
C ALA A 327 6.05 1.79 -20.44
N LEU A 328 5.16 1.95 -19.45
CA LEU A 328 4.13 0.96 -19.10
C LEU A 328 3.13 0.75 -20.25
N LYS A 329 2.73 1.83 -20.94
CA LYS A 329 1.83 1.76 -22.09
C LYS A 329 2.44 1.04 -23.29
N ALA A 330 3.76 0.98 -23.38
CA ALA A 330 4.50 0.35 -24.48
C ALA A 330 4.79 -1.14 -24.27
N MET A 331 4.39 -1.72 -23.13
CA MET A 331 4.54 -3.16 -22.81
C MET A 331 3.78 -4.06 -23.78
#